data_AF-A0A183ENC3-F1
#
_entry.id   AF-A0A183ENC3-F1
#
_cell.length_a   1.000
_cell.length_b   1.000
_cell.length_c   1.000
_cell.angle_alpha   90.00
_cell.angle_beta   90.00
_cell.angle_gamma   90.00
#
_symmetry.space_group_name_H-M   'P 1'
#
loop_
_entity.id
_entity.type
_entity.pdbx_description
1 polymer ?
#
loop_
_entity_poly.entity_id
_entity_poly.type
_entity_poly.pdbx_seq_one_letter_code
_entity_poly.pdbx_strand_id
1 'polypeptide(L)'
;MLFFQAYISRAFIRSYSLLSESMFIQQNSSRLCRAMFEITLRRGWAQAANATLAMAKCLDRKVWQFQTPLRQLEDLIRAEWITKIERRKLSHYQLYEMSAKELGSMLSCDGEKMYEAVRMLPFMNVDAAIKPITKYGFLLTFFFHFRSLMHLCTTGAIGDFFIIFVSEAEICGSSCC
;
A
#
# COMPACT_ATOMS: atom_id res chain seq x y z
N MET A 1 -8.29 8.06 18.98
CA MET A 1 -7.01 8.25 18.25
C MET A 1 -5.86 7.44 18.86
N LEU A 2 -5.65 7.47 20.18
CA LEU A 2 -4.58 6.73 20.87
C LEU A 2 -4.57 5.20 20.62
N PHE A 3 -5.72 4.53 20.69
CA PHE A 3 -5.78 3.07 20.46
C PHE A 3 -5.40 2.67 19.03
N PHE A 4 -5.79 3.47 18.04
CA PHE A 4 -5.43 3.23 16.64
C PHE A 4 -3.95 3.42 16.40
N GLN A 5 -3.39 4.51 16.92
CA GLN A 5 -1.97 4.79 16.79
C GLN A 5 -1.12 3.73 17.51
N ALA A 6 -1.54 3.31 18.71
CA ALA A 6 -0.90 2.24 19.47
C ALA A 6 -0.96 0.90 18.73
N TYR A 7 -2.10 0.59 18.10
CA TYR A 7 -2.27 -0.63 17.32
C TYR A 7 -1.35 -0.69 16.11
N ILE A 8 -1.37 0.34 15.26
CA ILE A 8 -0.57 0.37 14.03
C ILE A 8 0.93 0.42 14.39
N SER A 9 1.30 1.07 15.49
CA SER A 9 2.69 1.13 15.97
C SER A 9 3.15 -0.11 16.75
N ARG A 10 2.30 -1.14 16.87
CA ARG A 10 2.57 -2.39 17.62
C ARG A 10 3.02 -2.14 19.07
N ALA A 11 2.45 -1.14 19.73
CA ALA A 11 2.79 -0.81 21.11
C ALA A 11 2.39 -1.94 22.07
N PHE A 12 3.28 -2.27 23.01
CA PHE A 12 3.04 -3.30 24.01
C PHE A 12 2.10 -2.79 25.11
N ILE A 13 0.90 -3.38 25.21
CA ILE A 13 -0.09 -3.05 26.24
C ILE A 13 0.05 -4.06 27.39
N ARG A 14 0.42 -3.59 28.59
CA ARG A 14 0.69 -4.44 29.77
C ARG A 14 -0.57 -4.91 30.51
N SER A 15 -1.68 -4.21 30.39
CA SER A 15 -2.92 -4.52 31.12
C SER A 15 -3.86 -5.38 30.27
N TYR A 16 -4.35 -6.48 30.84
CA TYR A 16 -5.26 -7.40 30.17
C TYR A 16 -6.59 -6.75 29.77
N SER A 17 -7.14 -5.87 30.62
CA SER A 17 -8.38 -5.13 30.30
C SER A 17 -8.19 -4.15 29.15
N LEU A 18 -7.04 -3.48 29.07
CA LEU A 18 -6.73 -2.58 27.94
C LEU A 18 -6.47 -3.37 26.65
N LEU A 19 -5.92 -4.59 26.76
CA LEU A 19 -5.70 -5.46 25.63
C LEU A 19 -7.03 -5.90 24.99
N SER A 20 -8.00 -6.34 25.80
CA SER A 20 -9.31 -6.79 25.29
C SER A 20 -10.09 -5.65 24.62
N GLU A 21 -10.10 -4.45 25.22
CA GLU A 21 -10.70 -3.25 24.62
C GLU A 21 -10.01 -2.88 23.30
N SER A 22 -8.68 -2.93 23.25
CA SER A 22 -7.94 -2.61 22.04
C SER A 22 -8.28 -3.58 20.91
N MET A 23 -8.38 -4.89 21.18
CA MET A 23 -8.74 -5.90 20.18
C MET A 23 -10.17 -5.70 19.66
N PHE A 24 -11.12 -5.37 20.54
CA PHE A 24 -12.49 -5.07 20.13
C PHE A 24 -12.53 -3.87 19.19
N ILE A 25 -11.83 -2.78 19.52
CA ILE A 25 -11.77 -1.59 18.67
C ILE A 25 -11.14 -1.95 17.32
N GLN A 26 -10.04 -2.69 17.30
CA GLN A 26 -9.32 -3.05 16.07
C GLN A 26 -10.21 -3.82 15.06
N GLN A 27 -10.91 -4.86 15.53
CA GLN A 27 -11.75 -5.69 14.65
C GLN A 27 -12.92 -4.93 14.06
N ASN A 28 -13.58 -4.09 14.88
CA ASN A 28 -14.69 -3.27 14.42
C ASN A 28 -14.24 -2.18 13.45
N SER A 29 -13.05 -1.62 13.69
CA SER A 29 -12.55 -0.48 12.91
C SER A 29 -12.24 -0.83 11.45
N SER A 30 -11.68 -2.01 11.17
CA SER A 30 -11.46 -2.46 9.79
C SER A 30 -12.78 -2.52 9.01
N ARG A 31 -13.84 -3.07 9.63
CA ARG A 31 -15.18 -3.15 9.02
C ARG A 31 -15.79 -1.76 8.81
N LEU A 32 -15.67 -0.87 9.79
CA LEU A 32 -16.15 0.50 9.70
C LEU A 32 -15.44 1.26 8.57
N CYS A 33 -14.11 1.15 8.45
CA CYS A 33 -13.37 1.79 7.38
C CYS A 33 -13.76 1.26 5.99
N ARG A 34 -14.02 -0.06 5.85
CA ARG A 34 -14.53 -0.64 4.59
C ARG A 34 -15.94 -0.14 4.25
N ALA A 35 -16.83 -0.02 5.23
CA ALA A 35 -18.16 0.55 5.02
C ALA A 35 -18.09 2.03 4.64
N MET A 36 -17.22 2.81 5.30
CA MET A 36 -16.97 4.21 4.93
C MET A 36 -16.45 4.33 3.50
N PHE A 37 -15.50 3.47 3.11
CA PHE A 37 -14.99 3.41 1.76
C PHE A 37 -16.12 3.17 0.75
N GLU A 38 -16.98 2.18 0.99
CA GLU A 38 -18.11 1.88 0.12
C GLU A 38 -19.10 3.06 0.00
N ILE A 39 -19.38 3.78 1.10
CA ILE A 39 -20.22 4.98 1.07
C ILE A 39 -19.57 6.09 0.23
N THR A 40 -18.27 6.36 0.44
CA THR A 40 -17.55 7.39 -0.33
C THR A 40 -17.44 7.05 -1.81
N LEU A 41 -17.33 5.76 -2.14
CA LEU A 41 -17.31 5.26 -3.50
C LEU A 41 -18.66 5.47 -4.19
N ARG A 42 -19.77 5.10 -3.53
CA ARG A 42 -21.13 5.32 -4.04
C ARG A 42 -21.47 6.80 -4.24
N ARG A 43 -20.83 7.69 -3.48
CA ARG A 43 -20.98 9.15 -3.60
C ARG A 43 -20.07 9.80 -4.66
N GLY A 44 -19.13 9.04 -5.23
CA GLY A 44 -18.17 9.58 -6.20
C GLY A 44 -17.10 10.50 -5.62
N TRP A 45 -16.86 10.47 -4.29
CA TRP A 45 -15.85 11.32 -3.66
C TRP A 45 -14.47 10.68 -3.75
N ALA A 46 -13.74 10.93 -4.83
CA ALA A 46 -12.46 10.28 -5.12
C ALA A 46 -11.41 10.47 -4.01
N GLN A 47 -11.23 11.70 -3.51
CA GLN A 47 -10.26 11.99 -2.45
C GLN A 47 -10.61 11.29 -1.13
N ALA A 48 -11.89 11.32 -0.74
CA ALA A 48 -12.36 10.66 0.48
C ALA A 48 -12.30 9.12 0.37
N ALA A 49 -12.62 8.57 -0.80
CA ALA A 49 -12.48 7.15 -1.09
C ALA A 49 -11.02 6.70 -1.01
N ASN A 50 -10.08 7.48 -1.54
CA ASN A 50 -8.65 7.17 -1.41
C ASN A 50 -8.20 7.21 0.06
N ALA A 51 -8.57 8.24 0.82
CA ALA A 51 -8.19 8.37 2.23
C ALA A 51 -8.73 7.22 3.10
N THR A 52 -10.01 6.86 2.92
CA THR A 52 -10.67 5.76 3.66
C THR A 52 -10.12 4.39 3.27
N LEU A 53 -9.86 4.15 1.97
CA LEU A 53 -9.20 2.93 1.50
C LEU A 53 -7.80 2.79 2.09
N ALA A 54 -7.04 3.89 2.10
CA ALA A 54 -5.69 3.89 2.62
C ALA A 54 -5.68 3.69 4.14
N MET A 55 -6.66 4.23 4.89
CA MET A 55 -6.85 3.87 6.30
C MET A 55 -7.23 2.41 6.51
N ALA A 56 -8.14 1.86 5.71
CA ALA A 56 -8.51 0.44 5.80
C ALA A 56 -7.28 -0.47 5.60
N LYS A 57 -6.44 -0.16 4.60
CA LYS A 57 -5.16 -0.85 4.36
C LYS A 57 -4.21 -0.74 5.56
N CYS A 58 -4.10 0.43 6.18
CA CYS A 58 -3.25 0.63 7.36
C CYS A 58 -3.71 -0.21 8.56
N LEU A 59 -5.02 -0.33 8.77
CA LEU A 59 -5.57 -1.14 9.86
C LEU A 59 -5.37 -2.64 9.61
N ASP A 60 -5.63 -3.10 8.38
CA ASP A 60 -5.51 -4.52 8.03
C ASP A 60 -4.07 -5.00 8.07
N ARG A 61 -3.13 -4.19 7.55
CA ARG A 61 -1.72 -4.58 7.44
C ARG A 61 -0.86 -4.10 8.62
N LYS A 62 -1.39 -3.26 9.51
CA LYS A 62 -0.64 -2.61 10.62
C LYS A 62 0.63 -1.89 10.13
N VAL A 63 0.53 -1.24 8.98
CA VAL A 63 1.62 -0.47 8.37
C VAL A 63 1.08 0.90 7.99
N TRP A 64 1.80 1.96 8.35
CA TRP A 64 1.42 3.32 7.99
C TRP A 64 1.67 3.61 6.50
N GLN A 65 0.93 4.57 5.93
CA GLN A 65 1.07 4.94 4.51
C GLN A 65 2.47 5.49 4.16
N PHE A 66 3.15 6.09 5.14
CA PHE A 66 4.50 6.63 4.99
C PHE A 66 5.60 5.57 5.20
N GLN A 67 5.24 4.36 5.62
CA GLN A 67 6.17 3.25 5.83
C GLN A 67 6.25 2.37 4.59
N THR A 68 7.34 1.61 4.46
CA THR A 68 7.50 0.68 3.34
C THR A 68 6.69 -0.61 3.56
N PRO A 69 5.98 -1.13 2.55
CA PRO A 69 5.24 -2.39 2.60
C PRO A 69 6.17 -3.60 2.68
N LEU A 70 7.48 -3.41 2.52
CA LEU A 70 8.48 -4.42 2.84
C LEU A 70 8.40 -4.86 4.32
N ARG A 71 7.77 -4.06 5.20
CA ARG A 71 7.36 -4.47 6.56
C ARG A 71 6.39 -5.63 6.59
N GLN A 72 5.73 -5.97 5.49
CA GLN A 72 4.88 -7.16 5.40
C GLN A 72 5.70 -8.44 5.24
N LEU A 73 6.95 -8.33 4.80
CA LEU A 73 7.88 -9.44 4.55
C LEU A 73 8.90 -9.56 5.69
N GLU A 74 8.45 -9.41 6.93
CA GLU A 74 9.30 -9.50 8.13
C GLU A 74 10.04 -10.84 8.25
N ASP A 75 9.48 -11.91 7.68
CA ASP A 75 10.10 -13.24 7.66
C ASP A 75 11.28 -13.34 6.67
N LEU A 76 11.33 -12.47 5.67
CA LEU A 76 12.32 -12.50 4.59
C LEU A 76 13.38 -11.40 4.72
N ILE A 77 13.04 -10.28 5.36
CA ILE A 77 13.87 -9.07 5.42
C ILE A 77 14.14 -8.68 6.87
N ARG A 78 15.40 -8.37 7.18
CA ARG A 78 15.78 -7.86 8.51
C ARG A 78 15.20 -6.46 8.75
N ALA A 79 14.65 -6.22 9.94
CA ALA A 79 14.09 -4.93 10.35
C ALA A 79 15.09 -3.74 10.25
N GLU A 80 16.38 -4.02 10.39
CA GLU A 80 17.46 -3.03 10.22
C GLU A 80 17.47 -2.43 8.81
N TRP A 81 17.24 -3.25 7.78
CA TRP A 81 17.27 -2.81 6.37
C TRP A 81 16.05 -1.93 6.05
N ILE A 82 14.88 -2.32 6.57
CA ILE A 82 13.63 -1.55 6.48
C ILE A 82 13.84 -0.14 7.05
N THR A 83 14.45 -0.03 8.23
CA THR A 83 14.70 1.26 8.88
C THR A 83 15.63 2.16 8.05
N LYS A 84 16.62 1.57 7.36
CA LYS A 84 17.51 2.33 6.46
C LYS A 84 16.77 2.86 5.23
N ILE A 85 15.86 2.08 4.66
CA ILE A 85 15.02 2.47 3.51
C ILE A 85 14.11 3.64 3.90
N GLU A 86 13.44 3.52 5.05
CA GLU A 86 12.52 4.55 5.56
C GLU A 86 13.25 5.86 5.88
N ARG A 87 14.47 5.80 6.42
CA ARG A 87 15.32 6.98 6.64
C ARG A 87 15.66 7.71 5.34
N ARG A 88 15.88 6.97 4.26
CA ARG A 88 16.20 7.53 2.93
C ARG A 88 14.96 7.96 2.14
N LYS A 89 13.75 7.65 2.62
CA LYS A 89 12.46 7.94 1.95
C LYS A 89 12.41 7.48 0.48
N LEU A 90 13.00 6.32 0.20
CA LEU A 90 13.00 5.75 -1.15
C LEU A 90 11.59 5.30 -1.53
N SER A 91 11.17 5.64 -2.76
CA SER A 91 9.90 5.14 -3.29
C SER A 91 10.04 3.68 -3.74
N HIS A 92 8.92 2.96 -3.78
CA HIS A 92 8.87 1.56 -4.21
C HIS A 92 9.29 1.41 -5.67
N TYR A 93 8.93 2.37 -6.51
CA TYR A 93 9.34 2.41 -7.91
C TYR A 93 10.87 2.48 -8.03
N GLN A 94 11.51 3.36 -7.25
CA GLN A 94 12.97 3.47 -7.20
C GLN A 94 13.62 2.16 -6.73
N LEU A 95 13.07 1.52 -5.69
CA LEU A 95 13.59 0.24 -5.19
C LEU A 95 13.46 -0.88 -6.23
N TYR A 96 12.40 -0.85 -7.06
CA TYR A 96 12.13 -1.87 -8.06
C TYR A 96 13.05 -1.74 -9.29
N GLU A 97 13.43 -0.52 -9.67
CA GLU A 97 14.32 -0.24 -10.80
C GLU A 97 15.80 -0.53 -10.51
N MET A 98 16.22 -0.42 -9.24
CA MET A 98 17.61 -0.64 -8.85
C MET A 98 18.05 -2.11 -8.99
N SER A 99 19.33 -2.28 -9.31
CA SER A 99 19.98 -3.59 -9.34
C SER A 99 20.32 -4.09 -7.93
N ALA A 100 20.50 -5.42 -7.78
CA ALA A 100 20.89 -6.03 -6.50
C ALA A 100 22.19 -5.44 -5.93
N LYS A 101 23.15 -5.13 -6.82
CA LYS A 101 24.44 -4.53 -6.43
C LYS A 101 24.29 -3.11 -5.90
N GLU A 102 23.46 -2.29 -6.53
CA GLU A 102 23.17 -0.92 -6.07
C GLU A 102 22.42 -0.92 -4.75
N LEU A 103 21.41 -1.80 -4.60
CA LEU A 103 20.68 -1.97 -3.34
C LEU A 103 21.63 -2.38 -2.19
N GLY A 104 22.48 -3.36 -2.44
CA GLY A 104 23.48 -3.83 -1.47
C GLY A 104 24.47 -2.73 -1.06
N SER A 105 24.99 -1.97 -2.03
CA SER A 105 25.91 -0.86 -1.78
C SER A 105 25.23 0.29 -1.02
N MET A 106 23.99 0.63 -1.36
CA MET A 106 23.28 1.79 -0.81
C MET A 106 22.76 1.56 0.61
N LEU A 107 22.27 0.35 0.89
CA LEU A 107 21.68 -0.03 2.17
C LEU A 107 22.67 -0.79 3.08
N SER A 108 23.86 -1.12 2.58
CA SER A 108 24.84 -1.97 3.26
C SER A 108 24.16 -3.25 3.78
N CYS A 109 23.52 -3.96 2.86
CA CYS A 109 22.74 -5.17 3.12
C CYS A 109 23.05 -6.25 2.09
N ASP A 110 22.47 -7.44 2.29
CA ASP A 110 22.46 -8.49 1.29
C ASP A 110 21.57 -8.04 0.12
N GLY A 111 22.21 -7.61 -0.96
CA GLY A 111 21.54 -7.02 -2.12
C GLY A 111 20.64 -8.00 -2.86
N GLU A 112 21.00 -9.28 -2.90
CA GLU A 112 20.23 -10.32 -3.60
C GLU A 112 18.91 -10.60 -2.89
N LYS A 113 18.95 -10.82 -1.56
CA LYS A 113 17.74 -11.03 -0.76
C LYS A 113 16.79 -9.84 -0.81
N MET A 114 17.34 -8.64 -0.74
CA MET A 114 16.55 -7.41 -0.85
C MET A 114 15.91 -7.28 -2.24
N TYR A 115 16.67 -7.57 -3.29
CA TYR A 115 16.21 -7.53 -4.69
C TYR A 115 15.10 -8.57 -4.98
N GLU A 116 15.20 -9.75 -4.40
CA GLU A 116 14.16 -10.79 -4.45
C GLU A 116 12.91 -10.33 -3.68
N ALA A 117 13.09 -9.79 -2.47
CA ALA A 117 11.97 -9.38 -1.63
C ALA A 117 11.16 -8.21 -2.21
N VAL A 118 11.82 -7.26 -2.88
CA VAL A 118 11.12 -6.19 -3.61
C VAL A 118 10.29 -6.74 -4.77
N ARG A 119 10.73 -7.82 -5.44
CA ARG A 119 10.01 -8.44 -6.58
C ARG A 119 8.84 -9.33 -6.16
N MET A 120 8.89 -9.86 -4.94
CA MET A 120 7.76 -10.59 -4.36
C MET A 120 6.56 -9.68 -4.07
N LEU A 121 6.77 -8.37 -3.95
CA LEU A 121 5.65 -7.44 -3.81
C LEU A 121 4.85 -7.35 -5.11
N PRO A 122 3.50 -7.32 -5.04
CA PRO A 122 2.66 -7.17 -6.21
C PRO A 122 2.91 -5.80 -6.86
N PHE A 123 3.34 -5.84 -8.12
CA PHE A 123 3.60 -4.66 -8.92
C PHE A 123 2.91 -4.79 -10.29
N MET A 124 2.09 -3.81 -10.62
CA MET A 124 1.30 -3.75 -11.85
C MET A 124 1.56 -2.42 -12.55
N ASN A 125 2.00 -2.50 -13.80
CA ASN A 125 2.02 -1.35 -14.70
C ASN A 125 0.68 -1.27 -15.43
N VAL A 126 0.16 -0.04 -15.52
CA VAL A 126 -1.10 0.24 -16.21
C VAL A 126 -0.83 1.25 -17.30
N ASP A 127 -1.00 0.84 -18.54
CA ASP A 127 -0.96 1.72 -19.70
C ASP A 127 -2.40 1.99 -20.16
N ALA A 128 -2.67 3.20 -20.62
CA ALA A 128 -3.99 3.58 -21.10
C ALA A 128 -3.90 4.19 -22.51
N ALA A 129 -4.70 3.66 -23.43
CA ALA A 129 -4.86 4.22 -24.77
C ALA A 129 -6.25 4.85 -24.90
N ILE A 130 -6.30 6.09 -25.37
CA ILE A 130 -7.54 6.85 -25.56
C ILE A 130 -7.87 6.88 -27.04
N LYS A 131 -9.08 6.46 -27.42
CA LYS A 131 -9.59 6.55 -28.79
C LYS A 131 -10.86 7.40 -28.81
N PRO A 132 -10.91 8.54 -29.54
CA PRO A 132 -12.14 9.31 -29.67
C PRO A 132 -13.14 8.54 -30.53
N ILE A 133 -14.37 8.35 -30.04
CA ILE A 133 -15.46 7.74 -30.80
C ILE A 133 -16.40 8.85 -31.30
N THR A 134 -16.79 9.76 -30.43
CA THR A 134 -17.73 10.86 -30.71
C THR A 134 -17.20 12.19 -30.14
N LYS A 135 -17.85 13.32 -30.48
CA LYS A 135 -17.49 14.66 -29.96
C LYS A 135 -17.47 14.75 -28.43
N TYR A 136 -18.20 13.88 -27.73
CA TYR A 136 -18.31 13.86 -26.27
C TYR A 136 -17.97 12.49 -25.65
N GLY A 137 -17.46 11.55 -26.45
CA GLY A 137 -17.26 10.17 -26.04
C GLY A 137 -15.88 9.64 -26.42
N PHE A 138 -15.17 9.16 -25.41
CA PHE A 138 -13.87 8.52 -25.55
C PHE A 138 -13.94 7.06 -25.14
N LEU A 139 -13.24 6.20 -25.86
CA LEU A 139 -12.97 4.84 -25.46
C LEU A 139 -11.61 4.77 -24.78
N LEU A 140 -11.59 4.35 -23.53
CA LEU A 140 -10.37 4.07 -22.77
C LEU A 140 -10.08 2.57 -22.84
N THR A 141 -8.93 2.21 -23.40
CA THR A 141 -8.40 0.85 -23.39
C THR A 141 -7.25 0.78 -22.39
N PHE A 142 -7.41 0.01 -21.32
CA PHE A 142 -6.35 -0.21 -20.34
C PHE A 142 -5.59 -1.50 -20.66
N PHE A 143 -4.26 -1.41 -20.65
CA PHE A 143 -3.36 -2.56 -20.73
C PHE A 143 -2.72 -2.75 -19.36
N PHE A 144 -2.91 -3.93 -18.79
CA PHE A 144 -2.37 -4.29 -17.47
C PHE A 144 -1.21 -5.24 -17.64
N HIS A 145 -0.03 -4.82 -17.17
CA HIS A 145 1.17 -5.64 -17.20
C HIS A 145 1.62 -5.97 -15.77
N PHE A 146 1.38 -7.20 -15.33
CA PHE A 146 1.88 -7.71 -14.06
C PHE A 146 3.36 -8.06 -14.18
N ARG A 147 4.20 -7.48 -13.31
CA ARG A 147 5.66 -7.67 -13.35
C ARG A 147 6.20 -8.41 -12.11
N SER A 148 5.33 -8.80 -11.18
CA SER A 148 5.74 -9.52 -9.97
C SER A 148 5.93 -11.01 -10.24
N LEU A 149 7.04 -11.58 -9.73
CA LEU A 149 7.25 -13.02 -9.62
C LEU A 149 6.40 -13.51 -8.44
N MET A 150 5.11 -13.70 -8.67
CA MET A 150 4.20 -14.27 -7.69
C MET A 150 4.62 -15.71 -7.36
N HIS A 151 5.41 -15.89 -6.29
CA HIS A 151 5.51 -17.19 -5.64
C HIS A 151 4.25 -17.40 -4.81
N LEU A 152 3.54 -18.49 -5.09
CA LEU A 152 2.26 -18.94 -4.51
C LEU A 152 2.23 -19.05 -2.96
N CYS A 153 3.33 -18.76 -2.27
CA CYS A 153 3.52 -19.07 -0.86
C CYS A 153 3.08 -17.95 0.11
N THR A 154 3.10 -16.68 -0.32
CA THR A 154 2.79 -15.53 0.57
C THR A 154 1.35 -15.02 0.46
N THR A 155 0.67 -15.29 -0.66
CA THR A 155 -0.74 -14.98 -0.87
C THR A 155 -1.54 -16.24 -0.64
N GLY A 156 -2.03 -16.45 0.58
CA GLY A 156 -2.89 -17.59 0.91
C GLY A 156 -4.12 -17.62 0.01
N ALA A 157 -4.12 -18.47 -1.02
CA ALA A 157 -5.22 -19.01 -1.84
C ALA A 157 -6.31 -18.05 -2.40
N ILE A 158 -6.28 -16.76 -2.08
CA ILE A 158 -7.30 -15.76 -2.39
C ILE A 158 -6.57 -14.68 -3.16
N GLY A 159 -6.85 -14.56 -4.45
CA GLY A 159 -6.12 -13.68 -5.37
C GLY A 159 -6.02 -12.23 -4.90
N ASP A 160 -4.99 -11.53 -5.39
CA ASP A 160 -4.78 -10.12 -5.08
C ASP A 160 -5.85 -9.25 -5.74
N PHE A 161 -6.50 -8.40 -4.94
CA PHE A 161 -7.51 -7.45 -5.41
C PHE A 161 -6.90 -6.07 -5.65
N PHE A 162 -7.02 -5.57 -6.88
CA PHE A 162 -6.64 -4.21 -7.27
C PHE A 162 -7.89 -3.37 -7.51
N ILE A 163 -7.91 -2.14 -7.00
CA ILE A 163 -8.98 -1.17 -7.24
C ILE A 163 -8.40 -0.06 -8.13
N ILE A 164 -9.03 0.16 -9.27
CA ILE A 164 -8.65 1.20 -10.24
C ILE A 164 -9.66 2.33 -10.13
N PHE A 165 -9.18 3.53 -9.82
CA PHE A 165 -9.98 4.74 -9.84
C PHE A 165 -9.70 5.50 -11.13
N VAL A 166 -10.76 5.83 -11.88
CA VAL A 166 -10.72 6.80 -12.96
C VAL A 166 -11.47 8.02 -12.44
N SER A 167 -10.73 9.09 -12.11
CA SER A 167 -11.31 10.37 -11.70
C SER A 167 -11.07 11.41 -12.78
N GLU A 168 -11.96 12.39 -12.89
CA GLU A 168 -11.67 13.59 -13.67
C GLU A 168 -10.43 14.29 -13.09
N ALA A 169 -9.64 14.92 -13.94
CA ALA A 169 -8.55 15.77 -13.49
C ALA A 169 -9.17 16.98 -12.78
N GLU A 170 -9.20 16.94 -11.44
CA GLU A 170 -9.32 18.17 -10.68
C GLU A 170 -8.13 19.03 -11.10
N ILE A 171 -8.40 20.14 -11.80
CA ILE A 171 -7.41 21.17 -12.09
C ILE A 171 -6.89 21.61 -10.73
N CYS A 172 -5.74 21.07 -10.33
CA CYS A 172 -5.15 21.29 -9.03
C CYS A 172 -4.69 22.76 -8.99
N GLY A 173 -5.60 23.63 -8.57
CA GLY A 173 -5.27 24.95 -8.07
C GLY A 173 -4.39 24.77 -6.84
N SER A 174 -3.08 24.95 -7.03
CA SER A 174 -2.13 25.51 -6.07
C SER A 174 -2.32 25.10 -4.60
N SER A 175 -1.50 24.15 -4.12
CA SER A 175 -0.92 24.15 -2.76
C SER A 175 0.15 23.06 -2.64
N CYS A 176 1.29 23.26 -3.31
CA CYS A 176 2.57 22.81 -2.76
C CYS A 176 2.97 23.81 -1.67
N CYS A 177 2.96 23.38 -0.41
CA CYS A 177 3.77 23.89 0.69
C CYS A 177 3.90 22.77 1.73
#